data_AF-A0A7C1A7H8-F1
#
_entry.id   AF-A0A7C1A7H8-F1
#
_cell.length_a   1.000
_cell.length_b   1.000
_cell.length_c   1.000
_cell.angle_alpha   90.00
_cell.angle_beta   90.00
_cell.angle_gamma   90.00
#
_symmetry.space_group_name_H-M   'P 1'
#
loop_
_entity.id
_entity.type
_entity.pdbx_description
1 polymer ?
#
loop_
_entity_poly.entity_id
_entity_poly.type
_entity_poly.pdbx_seq_one_letter_code
_entity_poly.pdbx_strand_id
1 'polypeptide(L)'
;MKQQFERIIRYIADPGKGAGSGLKINIREQFQPDEQDSHSVARNLNAAFLIALSGESHYLYDKALGYLNGHEGHTSWGRTAGFYKDGLRLVLSEISGRCSADEDLKKGLTDLYSWIRGQEAGHNPEKTVEMFHQVFFPEGVSLLDEQNRKEKINSLREQRKIRISKLNPSPINDPAKEVLFTSNILVTVPPASDDIQGLSVSGHLKQMLKDISLEDQAFWYDH
;
A
#
# COMPACT_ATOMS: atom_id res chain seq x y z
N MET A 1 0.15 22.66 1.38
CA MET A 1 0.53 21.23 1.40
C MET A 1 -0.66 20.30 1.55
N LYS A 2 -1.44 20.33 2.65
CA LYS A 2 -2.62 19.45 2.84
C LYS A 2 -3.51 19.33 1.59
N GLN A 3 -4.01 20.43 1.06
CA GLN A 3 -4.89 20.44 -0.13
C GLN A 3 -4.23 19.87 -1.40
N GLN A 4 -2.93 20.07 -1.58
CA GLN A 4 -2.19 19.52 -2.72
C GLN A 4 -2.08 18.00 -2.60
N PHE A 5 -1.74 17.51 -1.40
CA PHE A 5 -1.68 16.08 -1.10
C PHE A 5 -3.04 15.41 -1.29
N GLU A 6 -4.11 15.98 -0.73
CA GLU A 6 -5.48 15.48 -0.91
C GLU A 6 -5.86 15.38 -2.39
N ARG A 7 -5.45 16.35 -3.22
CA ARG A 7 -5.69 16.31 -4.66
C ARG A 7 -4.88 15.22 -5.37
N ILE A 8 -3.65 14.96 -4.94
CA ILE A 8 -2.80 13.88 -5.46
C ILE A 8 -3.44 12.52 -5.12
N ILE A 9 -3.88 12.32 -3.88
CA ILE A 9 -4.58 11.09 -3.47
C ILE A 9 -5.86 10.90 -4.27
N ARG A 10 -6.63 11.98 -4.48
CA ARG A 10 -7.83 11.93 -5.32
C ARG A 10 -7.52 11.46 -6.74
N TYR A 11 -6.44 11.93 -7.34
CA TYR A 11 -6.04 11.48 -8.68
C TYR A 11 -5.74 9.98 -8.72
N ILE A 12 -5.15 9.42 -7.65
CA ILE A 12 -4.88 7.99 -7.53
C ILE A 12 -6.17 7.18 -7.33
N ALA A 13 -6.99 7.58 -6.37
CA ALA A 13 -8.13 6.79 -5.90
C ALA A 13 -9.38 6.96 -6.76
N ASP A 14 -9.49 8.11 -7.43
CA ASP A 14 -10.65 8.54 -8.19
C ASP A 14 -10.26 9.43 -9.40
N PRO A 15 -9.66 8.84 -10.44
CA PRO A 15 -9.19 9.55 -11.63
C PRO A 15 -10.32 10.19 -12.47
N GLY A 16 -11.59 9.85 -12.20
CA GLY A 16 -12.73 10.28 -13.00
C GLY A 16 -12.87 9.52 -14.34
N LYS A 17 -14.02 9.65 -14.99
CA LYS A 17 -14.29 9.00 -16.28
C LYS A 17 -13.43 9.64 -17.37
N GLY A 18 -12.47 8.88 -17.93
CA GLY A 18 -11.71 9.27 -19.11
C GLY A 18 -10.24 9.62 -18.89
N ALA A 19 -9.78 9.75 -17.64
CA ALA A 19 -8.35 9.74 -17.36
C ALA A 19 -7.95 8.27 -17.15
N GLY A 20 -7.19 7.70 -18.07
CA GLY A 20 -6.57 6.40 -17.85
C GLY A 20 -5.57 6.53 -16.71
N SER A 21 -6.01 6.37 -15.45
CA SER A 21 -5.06 6.10 -14.40
C SER A 21 -4.48 4.72 -14.71
N GLY A 22 -3.15 4.65 -14.85
CA GLY A 22 -2.46 3.37 -14.83
C GLY A 22 -2.71 2.59 -13.52
N LEU A 23 -3.28 3.25 -12.51
CA LEU A 23 -3.67 2.73 -11.20
C LEU A 23 -5.16 2.33 -11.26
N LYS A 24 -5.45 1.04 -11.44
CA LYS A 24 -6.81 0.46 -11.63
C LYS A 24 -7.77 0.59 -10.43
N ILE A 25 -7.60 1.59 -9.56
CA ILE A 25 -8.42 1.79 -8.36
C ILE A 25 -9.60 2.69 -8.71
N ASN A 26 -10.82 2.13 -8.73
CA ASN A 26 -12.05 2.90 -8.89
C ASN A 26 -12.82 2.92 -7.56
N ILE A 27 -12.42 3.81 -6.65
CA ILE A 27 -12.95 3.81 -5.28
C ILE A 27 -14.43 4.21 -5.21
N ARG A 28 -14.94 4.93 -6.23
CA ARG A 28 -16.35 5.30 -6.35
C ARG A 28 -17.25 4.09 -6.49
N GLU A 29 -16.85 3.12 -7.30
CA GLU A 29 -17.62 1.89 -7.51
C GLU A 29 -17.52 0.94 -6.31
N GLN A 30 -16.41 1.00 -5.58
CA GLN A 30 -16.18 0.18 -4.40
C GLN A 30 -16.93 0.65 -3.14
N PHE A 31 -17.32 1.92 -3.07
CA PHE A 31 -18.02 2.44 -1.90
C PHE A 31 -19.54 2.27 -2.02
N GLN A 32 -20.06 1.12 -1.59
CA GLN A 32 -21.48 0.78 -1.53
C GLN A 32 -21.91 0.53 -0.06
N PRO A 33 -22.09 1.60 0.74
CA PRO A 33 -22.27 1.47 2.19
C PRO A 33 -23.58 0.81 2.63
N ASP A 34 -24.50 0.57 1.69
CA ASP A 34 -25.75 -0.12 1.95
C ASP A 34 -25.54 -1.65 2.06
N GLU A 35 -24.43 -2.19 1.55
CA GLU A 35 -24.06 -3.59 1.68
C GLU A 35 -23.47 -3.88 3.08
N GLN A 36 -24.03 -4.88 3.77
CA GLN A 36 -23.78 -5.13 5.21
C GLN A 36 -23.05 -6.44 5.51
N ASP A 37 -22.75 -7.28 4.51
CA ASP A 37 -21.95 -8.48 4.77
C ASP A 37 -20.51 -8.10 5.14
N SER A 38 -19.82 -9.02 5.82
CA SER A 38 -18.50 -8.73 6.39
C SER A 38 -17.45 -8.35 5.33
N HIS A 39 -17.51 -8.95 4.15
CA HIS A 39 -16.58 -8.62 3.06
C HIS A 39 -16.85 -7.22 2.52
N SER A 40 -18.14 -6.89 2.32
CA SER A 40 -18.52 -5.55 1.86
C SER A 40 -18.26 -4.46 2.89
N VAL A 41 -18.42 -4.71 4.20
CA VAL A 41 -18.03 -3.74 5.23
C VAL A 41 -16.52 -3.47 5.19
N ALA A 42 -15.68 -4.50 5.07
CA ALA A 42 -14.23 -4.31 4.92
C ALA A 42 -13.87 -3.49 3.68
N ARG A 43 -14.46 -3.81 2.52
CA ARG A 43 -14.32 -3.04 1.28
C ARG A 43 -14.75 -1.59 1.47
N ASN A 44 -15.89 -1.35 2.10
CA ASN A 44 -16.43 -0.02 2.33
C ASN A 44 -15.59 0.81 3.31
N LEU A 45 -15.00 0.19 4.34
CA LEU A 45 -14.07 0.87 5.25
C LEU A 45 -12.80 1.33 4.50
N ASN A 46 -12.21 0.47 3.66
CA ASN A 46 -11.09 0.82 2.79
C ASN A 46 -11.45 1.98 1.85
N ALA A 47 -12.61 1.89 1.20
CA ALA A 47 -13.07 2.90 0.26
C ALA A 47 -13.35 4.24 0.95
N ALA A 48 -14.00 4.20 2.11
CA ALA A 48 -14.27 5.38 2.92
C ALA A 48 -12.97 6.07 3.37
N PHE A 49 -11.94 5.30 3.76
CA PHE A 49 -10.64 5.84 4.14
C PHE A 49 -9.96 6.59 2.98
N LEU A 50 -9.88 5.99 1.80
CA LEU A 50 -9.26 6.61 0.62
C LEU A 50 -10.04 7.83 0.12
N ILE A 51 -11.37 7.78 0.17
CA ILE A 51 -12.24 8.94 -0.13
C ILE A 51 -11.99 10.06 0.89
N ALA A 52 -11.93 9.75 2.19
CA ALA A 52 -11.67 10.75 3.21
C ALA A 52 -10.25 11.36 3.10
N LEU A 53 -9.24 10.57 2.72
CA LEU A 53 -7.90 11.10 2.41
C LEU A 53 -7.87 12.04 1.19
N SER A 54 -8.86 11.95 0.31
CA SER A 54 -9.00 12.85 -0.85
C SER A 54 -9.53 14.25 -0.49
N GLY A 55 -9.87 14.47 0.78
CA GLY A 55 -10.29 15.75 1.35
C GLY A 55 -11.74 16.15 1.03
N GLU A 56 -12.19 17.23 1.69
CA GLU A 56 -13.57 17.76 1.64
C GLU A 56 -14.05 18.12 0.22
N SER A 57 -13.13 18.33 -0.72
CA SER A 57 -13.46 18.59 -2.13
C SER A 57 -14.04 17.38 -2.88
N HIS A 58 -13.96 16.18 -2.30
CA HIS A 58 -14.50 14.96 -2.87
C HIS A 58 -16.00 14.84 -2.55
N TYR A 59 -16.85 14.63 -3.56
CA TYR A 59 -18.31 14.65 -3.38
C TYR A 59 -18.87 13.56 -2.43
N LEU A 60 -18.12 12.47 -2.22
CA LEU A 60 -18.45 11.42 -1.23
C LEU A 60 -17.79 11.62 0.14
N TYR A 61 -17.06 12.73 0.38
CA TYR A 61 -16.27 12.93 1.59
C TYR A 61 -17.10 12.76 2.86
N ASP A 62 -18.20 13.51 2.99
CA ASP A 62 -19.05 13.46 4.20
C ASP A 62 -19.67 12.08 4.41
N LYS A 63 -20.07 11.42 3.32
CA LYS A 63 -20.66 10.07 3.38
C LYS A 63 -19.62 9.03 3.83
N ALA A 64 -18.39 9.12 3.33
CA ALA A 64 -17.28 8.26 3.70
C ALA A 64 -16.86 8.48 5.17
N LEU A 65 -16.68 9.73 5.58
CA LEU A 65 -16.32 10.06 6.95
C LEU A 65 -17.43 9.65 7.93
N GLY A 66 -18.70 9.88 7.56
CA GLY A 66 -19.86 9.40 8.30
C GLY A 66 -19.89 7.88 8.44
N TYR A 67 -19.53 7.14 7.39
CA TYR A 67 -19.44 5.68 7.44
C TYR A 67 -18.36 5.20 8.42
N LEU A 68 -17.16 5.79 8.40
CA LEU A 68 -16.10 5.48 9.37
C LEU A 68 -16.53 5.77 10.80
N ASN A 69 -17.11 6.96 11.04
CA ASN A 69 -17.60 7.36 12.37
C ASN A 69 -18.72 6.43 12.87
N GLY A 70 -19.64 6.02 11.99
CA GLY A 70 -20.75 5.13 12.33
C GLY A 70 -20.30 3.73 12.75
N HIS A 71 -19.11 3.28 12.34
CA HIS A 71 -18.61 1.94 12.64
C HIS A 71 -17.73 1.87 13.89
N GLU A 72 -17.38 2.98 14.55
CA GLU A 72 -16.53 2.97 15.76
C GLU A 72 -17.15 2.18 16.93
N GLY A 73 -18.47 2.22 17.07
CA GLY A 73 -19.21 1.46 18.08
C GLY A 73 -19.53 0.02 17.67
N HIS A 74 -19.18 -0.40 16.46
CA HIS A 74 -19.53 -1.73 15.97
C HIS A 74 -18.64 -2.80 16.64
N THR A 75 -19.26 -3.87 17.14
CA THR A 75 -18.57 -4.95 17.88
C THR A 75 -17.42 -5.58 17.08
N SER A 76 -17.65 -5.88 15.80
CA SER A 76 -16.64 -6.48 14.91
C SER A 76 -15.71 -5.50 14.20
N TRP A 77 -16.13 -4.23 14.01
CA TRP A 77 -15.47 -3.29 13.08
C TRP A 77 -14.95 -2.02 13.75
N GLY A 78 -15.29 -1.77 15.01
CA GLY A 78 -14.91 -0.56 15.73
C GLY A 78 -13.41 -0.32 15.79
N ARG A 79 -12.63 -1.37 16.02
CA ARG A 79 -11.16 -1.27 16.01
C ARG A 79 -10.61 -0.88 14.64
N THR A 80 -11.14 -1.48 13.57
CA THR A 80 -10.71 -1.20 12.18
C THR A 80 -11.11 0.22 11.76
N ALA A 81 -12.34 0.64 12.08
CA ALA A 81 -12.81 2.00 11.81
C ALA A 81 -11.97 3.04 12.57
N GLY A 82 -11.69 2.79 13.86
CA GLY A 82 -10.81 3.64 14.67
C GLY A 82 -9.39 3.73 14.09
N PHE A 83 -8.82 2.60 13.67
CA PHE A 83 -7.50 2.56 13.00
C PHE A 83 -7.46 3.45 11.76
N TYR A 84 -8.47 3.38 10.88
CA TYR A 84 -8.53 4.24 9.69
C TYR A 84 -8.66 5.72 10.06
N LYS A 85 -9.46 6.06 11.07
CA LYS A 85 -9.61 7.44 11.53
C LYS A 85 -8.31 8.02 12.10
N ASP A 86 -7.62 7.24 12.91
CA ASP A 86 -6.29 7.62 13.40
C ASP A 86 -5.30 7.78 12.22
N GLY A 87 -5.36 6.87 11.25
CA GLY A 87 -4.61 6.94 10.01
C GLY A 87 -4.84 8.25 9.25
N LEU A 88 -6.08 8.72 9.11
CA LEU A 88 -6.38 10.00 8.43
C LEU A 88 -5.64 11.17 9.07
N ARG A 89 -5.66 11.24 10.41
CA ARG A 89 -4.98 12.29 11.16
C ARG A 89 -3.45 12.15 11.04
N LEU A 90 -2.93 10.95 11.23
CA LEU A 90 -1.49 10.69 11.23
C LEU A 90 -0.86 10.95 9.87
N VAL A 91 -1.46 10.47 8.77
CA VAL A 91 -0.97 10.69 7.41
C VAL A 91 -0.89 12.18 7.08
N LEU A 92 -1.95 12.93 7.36
CA LEU A 92 -1.98 14.37 7.07
C LEU A 92 -0.98 15.16 7.93
N SER A 93 -0.81 14.76 9.20
CA SER A 93 0.18 15.35 10.10
C SER A 93 1.61 15.04 9.65
N GLU A 94 1.88 13.80 9.25
CA GLU A 94 3.19 13.34 8.77
C GLU A 94 3.60 14.11 7.51
N ILE A 95 2.72 14.16 6.50
CA ILE A 95 3.00 14.88 5.25
C ILE A 95 3.24 16.37 5.53
N SER A 96 2.40 16.98 6.36
CA SER A 96 2.56 18.41 6.69
C SER A 96 3.86 18.67 7.45
N GLY A 97 4.17 17.85 8.45
CA GLY A 97 5.39 17.96 9.26
C GLY A 97 6.65 17.73 8.43
N ARG A 98 6.67 16.69 7.60
CA ARG A 98 7.81 16.40 6.71
C ARG A 98 8.03 17.50 5.68
N CYS A 99 6.98 18.02 5.03
CA CYS A 99 7.15 19.14 4.10
C CYS A 99 7.66 20.42 4.75
N SER A 100 7.43 20.61 6.05
CA SER A 100 8.01 21.74 6.79
C SER A 100 9.50 21.54 7.11
N ALA A 101 9.97 20.29 7.17
CA ALA A 101 11.36 19.95 7.49
C ALA A 101 12.22 19.61 6.26
N ASP A 102 11.59 19.27 5.14
CA ASP A 102 12.22 18.73 3.93
C ASP A 102 11.69 19.51 2.70
N GLU A 103 12.50 20.46 2.22
CA GLU A 103 12.15 21.31 1.08
C GLU A 103 12.14 20.53 -0.25
N ASP A 104 12.92 19.45 -0.37
CA ASP A 104 12.94 18.62 -1.58
C ASP A 104 11.62 17.85 -1.70
N LEU A 105 11.13 17.26 -0.61
CA LEU A 105 9.82 16.61 -0.58
C LEU A 105 8.69 17.61 -0.90
N LYS A 106 8.74 18.79 -0.29
CA LYS A 106 7.74 19.85 -0.51
C LYS A 106 7.71 20.31 -1.96
N LYS A 107 8.89 20.49 -2.57
CA LYS A 107 9.02 20.79 -3.99
C LYS A 107 8.46 19.65 -4.84
N GLY A 108 8.84 18.40 -4.57
CA GLY A 108 8.36 17.22 -5.29
C GLY A 108 6.83 17.11 -5.29
N LEU A 109 6.18 17.28 -4.14
CA LEU A 109 4.71 17.31 -4.05
C LEU A 109 4.08 18.45 -4.83
N THR A 110 4.71 19.63 -4.85
CA THR A 110 4.21 20.81 -5.57
C THR A 110 4.33 20.62 -7.09
N ASP A 111 5.44 20.04 -7.54
CA ASP A 111 5.69 19.70 -8.94
C ASP A 111 4.70 18.62 -9.42
N LEU A 112 4.50 17.56 -8.64
CA LEU A 112 3.51 16.50 -8.91
C LEU A 112 2.08 17.05 -8.96
N TYR A 113 1.70 17.90 -8.01
CA TYR A 113 0.38 18.55 -8.01
C TYR A 113 0.16 19.40 -9.28
N SER A 114 1.18 20.17 -9.67
CA SER A 114 1.13 21.01 -10.87
C SER A 114 1.03 20.17 -12.15
N TRP A 115 1.77 19.05 -12.21
CA TRP A 115 1.70 18.08 -13.29
C TRP A 115 0.31 17.48 -13.46
N ILE A 116 -0.32 17.02 -12.37
CA ILE A 116 -1.68 16.46 -12.38
C ILE A 116 -2.74 17.50 -12.81
N ARG A 117 -2.51 18.78 -12.47
CA ARG A 117 -3.38 19.90 -12.87
C ARG A 117 -3.19 20.27 -14.34
N GLY A 118 -1.98 20.13 -14.88
CA GLY A 118 -1.71 20.22 -16.31
C GLY A 118 -2.40 19.06 -17.02
N GLN A 119 -3.03 19.32 -18.16
CA GLN A 119 -3.70 18.25 -18.93
C GLN A 119 -2.73 17.15 -19.44
N GLU A 120 -1.43 17.27 -19.16
CA GLU A 120 -0.35 16.37 -19.58
C GLU A 120 -0.36 15.00 -18.87
N ALA A 121 -0.85 14.93 -17.63
CA ALA A 121 -0.80 13.68 -16.84
C ALA A 121 -1.57 12.51 -17.46
N GLY A 122 -2.62 12.79 -18.25
CA GLY A 122 -3.40 11.76 -18.96
C GLY A 122 -2.81 11.34 -20.31
N HIS A 123 -1.83 12.08 -20.84
CA HIS A 123 -1.26 11.86 -22.17
C HIS A 123 0.05 11.07 -22.14
N ASN A 124 0.73 11.01 -20.99
CA ASN A 124 1.97 10.26 -20.82
C ASN A 124 1.98 9.42 -19.52
N PRO A 125 1.46 8.18 -19.56
CA PRO A 125 1.37 7.30 -18.39
C PRO A 125 2.72 7.00 -17.73
N GLU A 126 3.78 6.79 -18.52
CA GLU A 126 5.12 6.50 -18.03
C GLU A 126 5.67 7.68 -17.22
N LYS A 127 5.52 8.90 -17.76
CA LYS A 127 5.93 10.11 -17.04
C LYS A 127 5.12 10.33 -15.78
N THR A 128 3.82 10.02 -15.81
CA THR A 128 2.97 10.09 -14.61
C THR A 128 3.48 9.14 -13.53
N VAL A 129 3.77 7.87 -13.85
CA VAL A 129 4.37 6.93 -12.89
C VAL A 129 5.69 7.45 -12.32
N GLU A 130 6.57 7.97 -13.17
CA GLU A 130 7.85 8.57 -12.74
C GLU A 130 7.63 9.72 -11.74
N MET A 131 6.71 10.64 -12.04
CA MET A 131 6.38 11.77 -11.16
C MET A 131 5.84 11.31 -9.80
N PHE A 132 5.05 10.24 -9.77
CA PHE A 132 4.59 9.64 -8.51
C PHE A 132 5.74 8.98 -7.73
N HIS A 133 6.62 8.23 -8.43
CA HIS A 133 7.78 7.60 -7.80
C HIS A 133 8.74 8.64 -7.21
N GLN A 134 8.93 9.80 -7.84
CA GLN A 134 9.79 10.87 -7.29
C GLN A 134 9.36 11.36 -5.91
N VAL A 135 8.07 11.27 -5.59
CA VAL A 135 7.54 11.71 -4.28
C VAL A 135 7.45 10.56 -3.29
N PHE A 136 6.88 9.43 -3.72
CA PHE A 136 6.52 8.34 -2.80
C PHE A 136 7.57 7.23 -2.72
N PHE A 137 8.42 7.10 -3.74
CA PHE A 137 9.46 6.07 -3.86
C PHE A 137 10.74 6.64 -4.51
N PRO A 138 11.32 7.72 -3.95
CA PRO A 138 12.39 8.47 -4.61
C PRO A 138 13.62 7.61 -4.95
N GLU A 139 13.94 6.60 -4.12
CA GLU A 139 15.02 5.67 -4.38
C GLU A 139 14.76 4.78 -5.62
N GLY A 140 13.49 4.47 -5.88
CA GLY A 140 13.03 3.64 -6.98
C GLY A 140 13.07 4.33 -8.35
N VAL A 141 13.00 5.67 -8.39
CA VAL A 141 13.09 6.44 -9.65
C VAL A 141 14.39 6.14 -10.39
N SER A 142 15.48 6.04 -9.63
CA SER A 142 16.80 5.77 -10.20
C SER A 142 16.85 4.41 -10.92
N LEU A 143 15.98 3.45 -10.55
CA LEU A 143 15.91 2.10 -11.10
C LEU A 143 15.15 2.01 -12.43
N LEU A 144 14.44 3.07 -12.85
CA LEU A 144 13.77 3.13 -14.15
C LEU A 144 14.75 3.24 -15.33
N ASP A 145 15.98 3.64 -15.06
CA ASP A 145 17.09 3.66 -16.02
C ASP A 145 17.74 2.27 -16.11
N GLU A 146 17.34 1.50 -17.13
CA GLU A 146 17.81 0.13 -17.36
C GLU A 146 19.34 0.02 -17.49
N GLN A 147 20.02 1.06 -17.96
CA GLN A 147 21.45 1.01 -18.24
C GLN A 147 22.29 0.97 -16.95
N ASN A 148 21.84 1.68 -15.90
CA ASN A 148 22.54 1.75 -14.61
C ASN A 148 21.83 0.98 -13.48
N ARG A 149 20.73 0.28 -13.81
CA ARG A 149 19.86 -0.38 -12.82
C ARG A 149 20.62 -1.33 -11.88
N LYS A 150 21.53 -2.14 -12.41
CA LYS A 150 22.31 -3.11 -11.60
C LYS A 150 23.20 -2.42 -10.58
N GLU A 151 23.88 -1.35 -10.97
CA GLU A 151 24.77 -0.59 -10.08
C GLU A 151 23.98 0.13 -8.99
N LYS A 152 22.84 0.73 -9.36
CA LYS A 152 21.94 1.38 -8.42
C LYS A 152 21.31 0.41 -7.41
N ILE A 153 20.92 -0.79 -7.86
CA ILE A 153 20.47 -1.87 -6.96
C ILE A 153 21.56 -2.23 -5.95
N ASN A 154 22.81 -2.39 -6.39
CA ASN A 154 23.91 -2.73 -5.50
C ASN A 154 24.21 -1.61 -4.50
N SER A 155 24.18 -0.35 -4.95
CA SER A 155 24.33 0.81 -4.06
C SER A 155 23.24 0.84 -2.97
N LEU A 156 21.97 0.65 -3.35
CA LEU A 156 20.85 0.59 -2.40
C LEU A 156 21.00 -0.57 -1.41
N ARG A 157 21.44 -1.74 -1.87
CA ARG A 157 21.71 -2.91 -1.00
C ARG A 157 22.82 -2.62 0.00
N GLU A 158 23.89 -1.97 -0.41
CA GLU A 158 24.98 -1.60 0.49
C GLU A 158 24.54 -0.51 1.48
N GLN A 159 23.75 0.49 1.06
CA GLN A 159 23.19 1.50 1.96
C GLN A 159 22.24 0.89 3.00
N ARG A 160 21.45 -0.12 2.61
CA ARG A 160 20.51 -0.81 3.49
C ARG A 160 21.14 -1.97 4.27
N LYS A 161 22.46 -2.13 4.20
CA LYS A 161 23.17 -3.21 4.87
C LYS A 161 23.11 -3.02 6.38
N ILE A 162 22.43 -3.95 7.05
CA ILE A 162 22.34 -3.94 8.50
C ILE A 162 23.63 -4.55 9.06
N ARG A 163 24.32 -3.79 9.92
CA ARG A 163 25.46 -4.30 10.67
C ARG A 163 24.97 -4.90 11.99
N ILE A 164 25.17 -6.19 12.18
CA ILE A 164 24.92 -6.84 13.47
C ILE A 164 26.02 -6.39 14.44
N SER A 165 25.68 -5.50 15.37
CA SER A 165 26.62 -4.97 16.36
C SER A 165 26.80 -5.90 17.56
N LYS A 166 25.75 -6.65 17.92
CA LYS A 166 25.74 -7.63 19.02
C LYS A 166 24.65 -8.65 18.75
N LEU A 167 24.88 -9.90 19.17
CA LEU A 167 23.83 -10.91 19.19
C LEU A 167 22.78 -10.55 20.25
N ASN A 168 21.52 -10.89 19.99
CA ASN A 168 20.45 -10.75 20.98
C ASN A 168 20.84 -11.58 22.24
N PRO A 169 20.99 -10.96 23.43
CA PRO A 169 21.40 -11.66 24.65
C PRO A 169 20.37 -12.69 25.13
N SER A 170 19.12 -12.59 24.67
CA SER A 170 18.07 -13.59 24.87
C SER A 170 17.65 -14.13 23.50
N PRO A 171 18.45 -15.02 22.89
CA PRO A 171 18.13 -15.57 21.58
C PRO A 171 16.84 -16.40 21.66
N ILE A 172 16.10 -16.39 20.56
CA ILE A 172 14.95 -17.26 20.38
C ILE A 172 15.43 -18.71 20.29
N ASN A 173 14.88 -19.60 21.12
CA ASN A 173 15.32 -21.00 21.19
C ASN A 173 14.36 -21.95 20.47
N ASP A 174 13.08 -21.58 20.39
CA ASP A 174 12.03 -22.29 19.65
C ASP A 174 11.34 -21.31 18.68
N PRO A 175 11.93 -21.07 17.49
CA PRO A 175 11.40 -20.10 16.53
C PRO A 175 9.93 -20.34 16.16
N ALA A 176 9.51 -21.61 16.10
CA ALA A 176 8.13 -21.96 15.77
C ALA A 176 7.13 -21.47 16.82
N LYS A 177 7.52 -21.41 18.11
CA LYS A 177 6.67 -20.87 19.19
C LYS A 177 6.87 -19.38 19.44
N GLU A 178 8.07 -18.87 19.18
CA GLU A 178 8.48 -17.53 19.62
C GLU A 178 8.45 -16.47 18.50
N VAL A 179 8.62 -16.86 17.23
CA VAL A 179 8.64 -15.91 16.07
C VAL A 179 7.26 -15.68 15.47
N LEU A 180 6.28 -16.53 15.80
CA LEU A 180 4.95 -16.55 15.16
C LEU A 180 4.16 -15.22 15.27
N PHE A 181 4.62 -14.26 16.08
CA PHE A 181 3.98 -12.96 16.28
C PHE A 181 4.58 -11.79 15.46
N THR A 182 5.73 -11.95 14.79
CA THR A 182 6.43 -10.79 14.20
C THR A 182 6.67 -10.85 12.70
N SER A 183 6.26 -11.91 12.03
CA SER A 183 6.59 -12.11 10.62
C SER A 183 5.34 -12.37 9.81
N ASN A 184 5.01 -11.42 8.92
CA ASN A 184 4.29 -11.70 7.68
C ASN A 184 5.16 -12.64 6.84
N ILE A 185 5.30 -13.91 7.26
CA ILE A 185 5.90 -14.93 6.40
C ILE A 185 4.82 -15.27 5.39
N LEU A 186 4.97 -14.71 4.19
CA LEU A 186 4.28 -15.19 3.01
C LEU A 186 4.80 -16.60 2.72
N VAL A 187 4.06 -17.61 3.18
CA VAL A 187 4.29 -18.99 2.76
C VAL A 187 3.60 -19.15 1.42
N THR A 188 4.38 -19.09 0.33
CA THR A 188 3.90 -19.44 -1.02
C THR A 188 4.22 -20.91 -1.31
N VAL A 189 3.44 -21.52 -2.21
CA VAL A 189 3.83 -22.79 -2.82
C VAL A 189 5.13 -22.61 -3.61
N PRO A 190 6.01 -23.63 -3.69
CA PRO A 190 7.19 -23.58 -4.52
C PRO A 190 6.84 -23.25 -5.98
N PRO A 191 7.75 -22.63 -6.75
CA PRO A 191 7.57 -22.46 -8.18
C PRO A 191 7.25 -23.80 -8.86
N ALA A 192 6.44 -23.79 -9.93
CA ALA A 192 6.04 -25.00 -10.64
C ALA A 192 7.21 -25.85 -11.19
N SER A 193 8.43 -25.30 -11.23
CA SER A 193 9.66 -26.00 -11.59
C SER A 193 10.21 -26.93 -10.50
N ASP A 194 9.76 -26.77 -9.25
CA ASP A 194 10.33 -27.44 -8.09
C ASP A 194 9.40 -28.54 -7.57
N ASP A 195 9.95 -29.73 -7.35
CA ASP A 195 9.18 -30.86 -6.86
C ASP A 195 8.91 -30.75 -5.36
N ILE A 196 7.63 -30.69 -4.98
CA ILE A 196 7.14 -30.70 -3.59
C ILE A 196 7.67 -31.94 -2.83
N GLN A 197 7.93 -33.06 -3.52
CA GLN A 197 8.51 -34.25 -2.88
C GLN A 197 9.96 -34.05 -2.42
N GLY A 198 10.71 -33.15 -3.07
CA GLY A 198 12.08 -32.82 -2.70
C GLY A 198 12.22 -31.98 -1.43
N LEU A 199 11.11 -31.43 -0.90
CA LEU A 199 11.14 -30.58 0.29
C LEU A 199 11.44 -31.40 1.55
N SER A 200 12.29 -30.84 2.42
CA SER A 200 12.67 -31.40 3.73
C SER A 200 11.59 -31.17 4.80
N VAL A 201 10.32 -31.39 4.46
CA VAL A 201 9.16 -31.14 5.34
C VAL A 201 8.35 -32.41 5.59
N SER A 202 7.47 -32.39 6.60
CA SER A 202 6.64 -33.54 6.98
C SER A 202 5.72 -33.99 5.84
N GLY A 203 5.41 -35.29 5.78
CA GLY A 203 4.50 -35.84 4.76
C GLY A 203 3.11 -35.19 4.78
N HIS A 204 2.62 -34.84 5.98
CA HIS A 204 1.38 -34.09 6.14
C HIS A 204 1.45 -32.71 5.47
N LEU A 205 2.53 -31.95 5.69
CA LEU A 205 2.70 -30.63 5.07
C LEU A 205 2.88 -30.73 3.56
N LYS A 206 3.55 -31.77 3.05
CA LYS A 206 3.63 -32.05 1.60
C LYS A 206 2.25 -32.27 0.98
N GLN A 207 1.36 -32.96 1.68
CA GLN A 207 0.00 -33.20 1.19
C GLN A 207 -0.80 -31.89 1.16
N MET A 208 -0.76 -31.11 2.25
CA MET A 208 -1.40 -29.79 2.28
C MET A 208 -0.91 -28.86 1.15
N LEU A 209 0.40 -28.84 0.87
CA LEU A 209 0.97 -28.03 -0.21
C LEU A 209 0.47 -28.46 -1.61
N LYS A 210 0.24 -29.76 -1.82
CA LYS A 210 -0.36 -30.26 -3.07
C LYS A 210 -1.80 -29.79 -3.22
N ASP A 211 -2.58 -29.90 -2.15
CA ASP A 211 -3.99 -29.54 -2.17
C ASP A 211 -4.14 -28.03 -2.45
N ILE A 212 -3.34 -27.18 -1.79
CA ILE A 212 -3.32 -25.72 -2.00
C ILE A 212 -2.80 -25.34 -3.40
N SER A 213 -1.85 -26.08 -3.97
CA SER A 213 -1.33 -25.78 -5.33
C SER A 213 -2.37 -25.97 -6.44
N LEU A 214 -3.48 -26.65 -6.16
CA LEU A 214 -4.61 -26.85 -7.07
C LEU A 214 -5.70 -25.79 -6.90
N GLU A 215 -5.62 -24.96 -5.87
CA GLU A 215 -6.58 -23.88 -5.63
C GLU A 215 -6.25 -22.67 -6.51
N ASP A 216 -7.29 -22.02 -7.04
CA ASP A 216 -7.12 -20.75 -7.76
C ASP A 216 -6.62 -19.67 -6.79
N GLN A 217 -5.56 -18.96 -7.17
CA GLN A 217 -5.02 -17.84 -6.38
C GLN A 217 -6.06 -16.71 -6.29
N ALA A 218 -6.76 -16.64 -5.16
CA ALA A 218 -7.82 -15.65 -4.93
C ALA A 218 -7.29 -14.23 -4.62
N PHE A 219 -6.06 -14.13 -4.10
CA PHE A 219 -5.47 -12.86 -3.67
C PHE A 219 -4.08 -12.65 -4.28
N TRP A 220 -3.90 -11.48 -4.89
CA TRP A 220 -2.59 -10.97 -5.30
C TRP A 220 -2.10 -10.01 -4.22
N TYR A 221 -0.89 -10.27 -3.71
CA TYR A 221 -0.20 -9.32 -2.83
C TYR A 221 0.96 -8.72 -3.62
N ASP A 222 0.91 -7.40 -3.82
CA ASP A 222 1.95 -6.63 -4.50
C ASP A 222 3.10 -6.32 -3.52
N HIS A 223 4.34 -6.37 -4.02
CA HIS A 223 5.56 -6.05 -3.26
C HIS A 223 6.14 -4.72 -3.70
#